data_AF-A0A836QQ15-F1
#
_entry.id   AF-A0A836QQ15-F1
#
_cell.length_a   1.000
_cell.length_b   1.000
_cell.length_c   1.000
_cell.angle_alpha   90.00
_cell.angle_beta   90.00
_cell.angle_gamma   90.00
#
_symmetry.space_group_name_H-M   'P 1'
#
loop_
_entity.id
_entity.type
_entity.pdbx_description
1 polymer ?
#
loop_
_entity_poly.entity_id
_entity_poly.type
_entity_poly.pdbx_seq_one_letter_code
_entity_poly.pdbx_strand_id
1 'polypeptide(L)'
;MPSLCSIRKFIGVGYETTDLALNGGFGPDIILLTTLVLAKILASALSLGSGFGGGVFSPSLCISALRGAAFGLVVATILPGIDVNPNVYSVASMGAVAGAVLGAPISTFLIIFQLTGDFGLTVAVMLSSAVSSLIVRESIVHSLFTWQLKSRGVDLTGNHERVICQSIPVRELITETFRAVPDGMAVTKLGGLILSVPENKFSQWIKWEL
;
A
#
# COMPACT_ATOMS: atom_id res chain seq x y z
N MET A 1 -34.50 25.94 -4.97
CA MET A 1 -34.07 24.64 -4.37
C MET A 1 -32.55 24.37 -4.49
N PRO A 2 -31.62 25.25 -4.06
CA PRO A 2 -30.16 24.96 -4.11
C PRO A 2 -29.58 24.29 -2.84
N SER A 3 -30.24 24.40 -1.68
CA SER A 3 -29.73 23.87 -0.41
C SER A 3 -29.75 22.34 -0.30
N LEU A 4 -30.74 21.67 -0.91
CA LEU A 4 -30.86 20.20 -0.95
C LEU A 4 -29.78 19.52 -1.80
N CYS A 5 -29.31 20.19 -2.87
CA CYS A 5 -28.25 19.64 -3.74
C CYS A 5 -26.91 19.55 -3.00
N SER A 6 -26.61 20.51 -2.12
CA SER A 6 -25.38 20.48 -1.32
C SER A 6 -25.39 19.31 -0.33
N ILE A 7 -26.50 19.08 0.39
CA ILE A 7 -26.65 17.98 1.37
C ILE A 7 -26.46 16.60 0.71
N ARG A 8 -26.98 16.38 -0.51
CA ARG A 8 -26.85 15.09 -1.20
C ARG A 8 -25.41 14.76 -1.59
N LYS A 9 -24.60 15.77 -1.89
CA LYS A 9 -23.15 15.59 -2.17
C LYS A 9 -22.39 15.04 -0.96
N PHE A 10 -22.85 15.32 0.26
CA PHE A 10 -22.25 14.77 1.48
C PHE A 10 -22.58 13.28 1.69
N ILE A 11 -23.83 12.87 1.47
CA ILE A 11 -24.37 11.55 1.88
C ILE A 11 -24.14 10.44 0.83
N GLY A 12 -23.79 10.79 -0.41
CA GLY A 12 -23.55 9.80 -1.48
C GLY A 12 -22.17 9.11 -1.43
N VAL A 13 -22.09 7.94 -2.09
CA VAL A 13 -20.87 7.11 -2.30
C VAL A 13 -19.71 7.88 -2.96
N GLY A 14 -20.02 9.03 -3.56
CA GLY A 14 -19.03 9.98 -4.06
C GLY A 14 -18.83 9.97 -5.56
N TYR A 15 -19.50 9.09 -6.32
CA TYR A 15 -19.39 9.04 -7.78
C TYR A 15 -19.86 10.34 -8.45
N GLU A 16 -21.08 10.82 -8.13
CA GLU A 16 -21.59 12.10 -8.66
C GLU A 16 -20.63 13.27 -8.33
N THR A 17 -20.09 13.32 -7.11
CA THR A 17 -19.15 14.37 -6.70
C THR A 17 -17.79 14.25 -7.37
N THR A 18 -17.33 13.03 -7.67
CA THR A 18 -16.06 12.79 -8.35
C THR A 18 -16.21 13.18 -9.82
N ASP A 19 -17.29 12.78 -10.47
CA ASP A 19 -17.59 13.16 -11.85
C ASP A 19 -17.73 14.68 -12.02
N LEU A 20 -18.42 15.35 -11.09
CA LEU A 20 -18.47 16.82 -11.06
C LEU A 20 -17.10 17.47 -10.85
N ALA A 21 -16.19 16.83 -10.10
CA ALA A 21 -14.83 17.34 -9.88
C ALA A 21 -13.93 17.15 -11.10
N LEU A 22 -14.15 16.06 -11.86
CA LEU A 22 -13.46 15.78 -13.12
C LEU A 22 -13.90 16.72 -14.23
N ASN A 23 -15.20 16.97 -14.35
CA ASN A 23 -15.77 17.84 -15.37
C ASN A 23 -15.67 19.35 -15.03
N GLY A 24 -15.07 19.72 -13.90
CA GLY A 24 -14.97 21.12 -13.46
C GLY A 24 -16.31 21.76 -13.08
N GLY A 25 -17.34 20.96 -12.80
CA GLY A 25 -18.71 21.41 -12.53
C GLY A 25 -18.90 22.16 -11.21
N PHE A 26 -17.84 22.33 -10.41
CA PHE A 26 -17.86 23.12 -9.17
C PHE A 26 -17.48 24.60 -9.37
N GLY A 27 -17.07 25.00 -10.58
CA GLY A 27 -16.61 26.36 -10.84
C GLY A 27 -15.35 26.73 -10.04
N PRO A 28 -14.99 28.02 -9.95
CA PRO A 28 -13.80 28.48 -9.22
C PRO A 28 -13.99 28.53 -7.68
N ASP A 29 -14.98 27.84 -7.11
CA ASP A 29 -15.31 27.89 -5.69
C ASP A 29 -14.40 27.00 -4.83
N ILE A 30 -13.18 27.47 -4.56
CA ILE A 30 -12.18 26.78 -3.73
C ILE A 30 -12.70 26.50 -2.30
N ILE A 31 -13.50 27.42 -1.74
CA ILE A 31 -14.08 27.29 -0.39
C ILE A 31 -15.03 26.08 -0.32
N LEU A 32 -15.87 25.90 -1.35
CA LEU A 32 -16.80 24.79 -1.42
C LEU A 32 -16.06 23.46 -1.57
N LEU A 33 -15.03 23.40 -2.40
CA LEU A 33 -14.21 22.19 -2.56
C LEU A 33 -13.51 21.82 -1.24
N THR A 34 -12.92 22.79 -0.55
CA THR A 34 -12.20 22.57 0.71
C THR A 34 -13.14 22.10 1.83
N THR A 35 -14.33 22.70 1.93
CA THR A 35 -15.34 22.27 2.91
C THR A 35 -15.87 20.86 2.63
N LEU A 36 -16.06 20.50 1.34
CA LEU A 36 -16.45 19.14 0.95
C LEU A 36 -15.37 18.11 1.29
N VAL A 37 -14.09 18.44 1.07
CA VAL A 37 -12.96 17.56 1.44
C VAL A 37 -12.97 17.28 2.95
N LEU A 38 -13.05 18.32 3.77
CA LEU A 38 -13.06 18.17 5.23
C LEU A 38 -14.26 17.35 5.70
N ALA A 39 -15.44 17.62 5.16
CA ALA A 39 -16.63 16.88 5.53
C ALA A 39 -16.58 15.40 5.09
N LYS A 40 -16.03 15.09 3.91
CA LYS A 40 -15.85 13.70 3.46
C LYS A 40 -14.82 12.96 4.31
N ILE A 41 -13.74 13.62 4.73
CA ILE A 41 -12.77 13.03 5.67
C ILE A 41 -13.48 12.67 6.98
N LEU A 42 -14.22 13.61 7.58
CA LEU A 42 -14.97 13.37 8.82
C LEU A 42 -16.01 12.25 8.66
N ALA A 43 -16.78 12.26 7.57
CA ALA A 43 -17.76 11.22 7.29
C ALA A 43 -17.12 9.84 7.11
N SER A 44 -15.97 9.77 6.42
CA SER A 44 -15.23 8.52 6.22
C SER A 44 -14.61 8.00 7.52
N ALA A 45 -14.07 8.88 8.36
CA ALA A 45 -13.51 8.52 9.66
C ALA A 45 -14.59 8.00 10.62
N LEU A 46 -15.75 8.67 10.66
CA LEU A 46 -16.90 8.23 11.44
C LEU A 46 -17.44 6.89 10.93
N SER A 47 -17.56 6.71 9.61
CA SER A 47 -18.03 5.45 9.03
C SER A 47 -17.10 4.27 9.37
N LEU A 48 -15.79 4.46 9.23
CA LEU A 48 -14.79 3.45 9.60
C LEU A 48 -14.76 3.20 11.12
N GLY A 49 -14.89 4.26 11.92
CA GLY A 49 -14.94 4.18 13.38
C GLY A 49 -16.20 3.50 13.93
N SER A 50 -17.33 3.60 13.23
CA SER A 50 -18.58 2.90 13.57
C SER A 50 -18.59 1.41 13.20
N GLY A 51 -17.48 0.86 12.69
CA GLY A 51 -17.40 -0.54 12.30
C GLY A 51 -18.18 -0.87 11.02
N PHE A 52 -18.49 0.13 10.19
CA PHE A 52 -19.12 -0.09 8.90
C PHE A 52 -18.14 -0.87 8.01
N GLY A 53 -18.58 -2.03 7.49
CA GLY A 53 -17.78 -2.93 6.65
C GLY A 53 -17.51 -2.40 5.22
N GLY A 54 -17.29 -1.10 5.07
CA GLY A 54 -16.97 -0.44 3.81
C GLY A 54 -15.47 -0.34 3.56
N GLY A 55 -15.06 -0.37 2.29
CA GLY A 55 -13.68 -0.12 1.88
C GLY A 55 -13.31 1.37 1.93
N VAL A 56 -12.03 1.66 2.18
CA VAL A 56 -11.47 3.04 2.20
C VAL A 56 -11.16 3.60 0.81
N PHE A 57 -11.21 2.74 -0.22
CA PHE A 57 -10.76 3.09 -1.57
C PHE A 57 -11.62 4.17 -2.22
N SER A 58 -12.93 3.95 -2.31
CA SER A 58 -13.87 4.92 -2.92
C SER A 58 -13.84 6.31 -2.26
N PRO A 59 -13.96 6.44 -0.91
CA PRO A 59 -13.88 7.77 -0.29
C PRO A 59 -12.51 8.43 -0.50
N SER A 60 -11.41 7.67 -0.51
CA SER A 60 -10.08 8.22 -0.78
C SER A 60 -9.95 8.79 -2.19
N LEU A 61 -10.53 8.15 -3.21
CA LEU A 61 -10.56 8.66 -4.58
C LEU A 61 -11.36 9.96 -4.68
N CYS A 62 -12.54 9.99 -4.08
CA CYS A 62 -13.40 11.18 -4.09
C CYS A 62 -12.74 12.38 -3.40
N ILE A 63 -12.18 12.18 -2.20
CA ILE A 63 -11.44 13.22 -1.46
C ILE A 63 -10.26 13.73 -2.29
N SER A 64 -9.54 12.83 -2.96
CA SER A 64 -8.36 13.17 -3.75
C SER A 64 -8.72 13.95 -5.01
N ALA A 65 -9.80 13.59 -5.69
CA ALA A 65 -10.32 14.31 -6.85
C ALA A 65 -10.69 15.75 -6.49
N LEU A 66 -11.43 15.93 -5.39
CA LEU A 66 -11.81 17.26 -4.89
C LEU A 66 -10.58 18.09 -4.50
N ARG A 67 -9.59 17.48 -3.85
CA ARG A 67 -8.34 18.15 -3.49
C ARG A 67 -7.52 18.52 -4.73
N GLY A 68 -7.50 17.67 -5.75
CA GLY A 68 -6.82 17.93 -7.03
C GLY A 68 -7.49 19.05 -7.82
N ALA A 69 -8.82 19.08 -7.88
CA ALA A 69 -9.58 20.17 -8.48
C ALA A 69 -9.27 21.51 -7.80
N ALA A 70 -9.28 21.53 -6.46
CA ALA A 70 -8.94 22.72 -5.69
C ALA A 70 -7.50 23.17 -5.95
N PHE A 71 -6.56 22.23 -6.03
CA PHE A 71 -5.17 22.52 -6.36
C PHE A 71 -5.03 23.08 -7.79
N GLY A 72 -5.73 22.52 -8.78
CA GLY A 72 -5.75 23.05 -10.15
C GLY A 72 -6.24 24.50 -10.20
N LEU A 73 -7.29 24.84 -9.44
CA LEU A 73 -7.77 26.21 -9.34
C LEU A 73 -6.73 27.15 -8.71
N VAL A 74 -6.03 26.71 -7.66
CA VAL A 74 -4.95 27.51 -7.04
C VAL A 74 -3.78 27.71 -8.02
N VAL A 75 -3.43 26.70 -8.81
CA VAL A 75 -2.40 26.85 -9.85
C VAL A 75 -2.84 27.85 -10.91
N ALA A 76 -4.11 27.79 -11.34
CA ALA A 76 -4.67 28.74 -12.30
C ALA A 76 -4.66 30.19 -11.81
N THR A 77 -4.84 30.43 -10.50
CA THR A 77 -4.79 31.80 -9.95
C THR A 77 -3.37 32.34 -9.82
N ILE A 78 -2.38 31.47 -9.57
CA ILE A 78 -0.98 31.87 -9.44
C ILE A 78 -0.31 32.07 -10.82
N LEU A 79 -0.72 31.29 -11.82
CA LEU A 79 -0.14 31.28 -13.18
C LEU A 79 -1.22 31.61 -14.23
N PRO A 80 -1.72 32.86 -14.31
CA PRO A 80 -2.84 33.24 -15.18
C PRO A 80 -2.55 33.21 -16.69
N GLY A 81 -1.37 32.75 -17.12
CA GLY A 81 -0.97 32.64 -18.53
C GLY A 81 -0.87 31.20 -19.06
N ILE A 82 -1.16 30.20 -18.23
CA ILE A 82 -1.14 28.79 -18.62
C ILE A 82 -2.59 28.29 -18.67
N ASP A 83 -2.95 27.57 -19.73
CA ASP A 83 -4.27 26.94 -19.81
C ASP A 83 -4.30 25.73 -18.87
N VAL A 84 -4.71 25.98 -17.63
CA VAL A 84 -4.73 24.99 -16.55
C VAL A 84 -6.07 24.25 -16.61
N ASN A 85 -6.06 23.02 -17.15
CA ASN A 85 -7.23 22.16 -17.15
C ASN A 85 -7.38 21.46 -15.77
N PRO A 86 -8.43 21.76 -14.97
CA PRO A 86 -8.63 21.19 -13.64
C PRO A 86 -8.77 19.67 -13.63
N ASN A 87 -9.26 19.08 -14.73
CA ASN A 87 -9.44 17.64 -14.88
C ASN A 87 -8.11 16.89 -14.71
N VAL A 88 -7.04 17.41 -15.32
CA VAL A 88 -5.70 16.79 -15.25
C VAL A 88 -5.21 16.72 -13.80
N TYR A 89 -5.40 17.78 -13.02
CA TYR A 89 -4.98 17.83 -11.63
C TYR A 89 -5.82 16.94 -10.72
N SER A 90 -7.14 16.87 -10.96
CA SER A 90 -8.05 15.94 -10.27
C SER A 90 -7.68 14.48 -10.52
N VAL A 91 -7.44 14.11 -11.78
CA VAL A 91 -7.12 12.72 -12.18
C VAL A 91 -5.72 12.33 -11.70
N ALA A 92 -4.74 13.23 -11.84
CA ALA A 92 -3.38 12.98 -11.39
C ALA A 92 -3.30 12.81 -9.86
N SER A 93 -4.05 13.60 -9.07
CA SER A 93 -4.11 13.46 -7.62
C SER A 93 -4.80 12.18 -7.17
N MET A 94 -5.88 11.76 -7.87
CA MET A 94 -6.53 10.47 -7.66
C MET A 94 -5.51 9.33 -7.84
N GLY A 95 -4.70 9.39 -8.90
CA GLY A 95 -3.61 8.44 -9.18
C GLY A 95 -2.56 8.38 -8.10
N ALA A 96 -2.08 9.54 -7.69
CA ALA A 96 -1.07 9.65 -6.65
C ALA A 96 -1.55 9.04 -5.33
N VAL A 97 -2.76 9.37 -4.89
CA VAL A 97 -3.28 8.89 -3.60
C VAL A 97 -3.66 7.41 -3.67
N ALA A 98 -4.34 6.96 -4.72
CA ALA A 98 -4.66 5.55 -4.87
C ALA A 98 -3.40 4.67 -4.95
N GLY A 99 -2.35 5.14 -5.62
CA GLY A 99 -1.07 4.44 -5.75
C GLY A 99 -0.39 4.29 -4.39
N ALA A 100 -0.37 5.37 -3.60
CA ALA A 100 0.13 5.38 -2.23
C ALA A 100 -0.66 4.47 -1.29
N VAL A 101 -1.99 4.55 -1.32
CA VAL A 101 -2.86 3.79 -0.41
C VAL A 101 -2.80 2.30 -0.72
N LEU A 102 -2.88 1.92 -2.00
CA LEU A 102 -2.86 0.52 -2.42
C LEU A 102 -1.45 -0.08 -2.40
N GLY A 103 -0.39 0.74 -2.60
CA GLY A 103 0.97 0.24 -2.82
C GLY A 103 1.16 -0.50 -4.14
N ALA A 104 0.20 -0.40 -5.06
CA ALA A 104 0.17 -1.08 -6.35
C ALA A 104 -0.01 -0.05 -7.50
N PRO A 105 1.06 0.62 -7.94
CA PRO A 105 0.97 1.69 -8.94
C PRO A 105 0.41 1.19 -10.28
N ILE A 106 0.76 -0.04 -10.70
CA ILE A 106 0.28 -0.63 -11.96
C ILE A 106 -1.25 -0.80 -11.95
N SER A 107 -1.78 -1.42 -10.89
CA SER A 107 -3.22 -1.61 -10.74
C SER A 107 -3.96 -0.27 -10.64
N THR A 108 -3.38 0.67 -9.90
CA THR A 108 -3.98 1.99 -9.71
C THR A 108 -4.19 2.75 -11.02
N PHE A 109 -3.15 2.84 -11.86
CA PHE A 109 -3.30 3.59 -13.12
C PHE A 109 -4.31 2.90 -14.03
N LEU A 110 -4.39 1.56 -14.05
CA LEU A 110 -5.37 0.83 -14.84
C LEU A 110 -6.80 1.12 -14.38
N ILE A 111 -7.05 1.17 -13.07
CA ILE A 111 -8.37 1.52 -12.54
C ILE A 111 -8.78 2.92 -12.99
N ILE A 112 -7.87 3.88 -12.88
CA ILE A 112 -8.17 5.27 -13.26
C ILE A 112 -8.30 5.42 -14.77
N PHE A 113 -7.45 4.74 -15.55
CA PHE A 113 -7.58 4.68 -17.00
C PHE A 113 -8.97 4.17 -17.42
N GLN A 114 -9.48 3.12 -16.76
CA GLN A 114 -10.82 2.61 -17.05
C GLN A 114 -11.94 3.58 -16.65
N LEU A 115 -11.72 4.40 -15.63
CA LEU A 115 -12.69 5.43 -15.21
C LEU A 115 -12.68 6.66 -16.13
N THR A 116 -11.53 7.02 -16.68
CA THR A 116 -11.35 8.26 -17.46
C THR A 116 -11.40 8.03 -18.97
N GLY A 117 -10.91 6.90 -19.47
CA GLY A 117 -10.91 6.55 -20.89
C GLY A 117 -9.96 7.37 -21.78
N ASP A 118 -9.10 8.22 -21.18
CA ASP A 118 -8.20 9.12 -21.91
C ASP A 118 -6.73 8.73 -21.71
N PHE A 119 -6.03 8.48 -22.81
CA PHE A 119 -4.61 8.12 -22.80
C PHE A 119 -3.69 9.25 -22.32
N GLY A 120 -3.99 10.50 -22.66
CA GLY A 120 -3.19 11.67 -22.23
C GLY A 120 -3.24 11.84 -20.72
N LEU A 121 -4.42 11.72 -20.12
CA LEU A 121 -4.59 11.78 -18.67
C LEU A 121 -3.91 10.60 -17.95
N THR A 122 -3.87 9.44 -18.60
CA THR A 122 -3.28 8.22 -18.04
C THR A 122 -1.77 8.34 -17.86
N VAL A 123 -1.05 8.99 -18.78
CA VAL A 123 0.39 9.21 -18.63
C VAL A 123 0.70 10.06 -17.40
N ALA A 124 -0.09 11.10 -17.15
CA ALA A 124 0.04 11.93 -15.96
C ALA A 124 -0.20 11.12 -14.66
N VAL A 125 -1.18 10.23 -14.66
CA VAL A 125 -1.49 9.31 -13.55
C VAL A 125 -0.38 8.30 -13.31
N MET A 126 0.22 7.74 -14.37
CA MET A 126 1.32 6.80 -14.25
C MET A 126 2.52 7.45 -13.58
N LEU A 127 2.89 8.66 -14.01
CA LEU A 127 3.97 9.43 -13.39
C LEU A 127 3.64 9.80 -11.94
N SER A 128 2.44 10.33 -11.68
CA SER A 128 2.06 10.75 -10.32
C SER A 128 1.97 9.60 -9.34
N SER A 129 1.42 8.45 -9.76
CA SER A 129 1.33 7.24 -8.93
C SER A 129 2.68 6.59 -8.69
N ALA A 130 3.59 6.58 -9.68
CA ALA A 130 4.94 6.08 -9.51
C ALA A 130 5.73 6.92 -8.49
N VAL A 131 5.73 8.25 -8.63
CA VAL A 131 6.39 9.17 -7.70
C VAL A 131 5.82 9.01 -6.28
N SER A 132 4.49 8.98 -6.17
CA SER A 132 3.81 8.77 -4.88
C SER A 132 4.20 7.44 -4.23
N SER A 133 4.25 6.36 -5.01
CA SER A 133 4.64 5.03 -4.50
C SER A 133 6.09 4.98 -4.05
N LEU A 134 7.00 5.69 -4.73
CA LEU A 134 8.40 5.83 -4.29
C LEU A 134 8.49 6.59 -2.96
N ILE A 135 7.76 7.70 -2.83
CA ILE A 135 7.73 8.47 -1.58
C ILE A 135 7.20 7.61 -0.42
N VAL A 136 6.12 6.85 -0.63
CA VAL A 136 5.57 5.95 0.40
C VAL A 136 6.56 4.84 0.76
N ARG A 137 7.31 4.30 -0.21
CA ARG A 137 8.34 3.28 0.06
C ARG A 137 9.47 3.79 0.96
N GLU A 138 9.91 5.02 0.75
CA GLU A 138 10.97 5.64 1.56
C GLU A 138 10.45 6.23 2.88
N SER A 139 9.12 6.37 3.02
CA SER A 139 8.50 6.91 4.21
C SER A 139 8.30 5.86 5.29
N ILE A 140 8.22 6.31 6.55
CA ILE A 140 7.88 5.46 7.71
C ILE A 140 6.45 4.89 7.57
N VAL A 141 5.60 5.58 6.80
CA VAL A 141 4.21 5.20 6.54
C VAL A 141 4.14 4.13 5.46
N HIS A 142 3.67 2.94 5.84
CA HIS A 142 3.48 1.83 4.93
C HIS A 142 2.15 1.97 4.17
N SER A 143 2.00 1.25 3.05
CA SER A 143 0.71 1.18 2.35
C SER A 143 -0.38 0.67 3.30
N LEU A 144 -1.64 1.01 3.00
CA LEU A 144 -2.76 0.71 3.89
C LEU A 144 -2.91 -0.79 4.15
N PHE A 145 -2.67 -1.62 3.14
CA PHE A 145 -2.74 -3.08 3.29
C PHE A 145 -1.63 -3.63 4.17
N THR A 146 -0.40 -3.14 4.02
CA THR A 146 0.71 -3.54 4.90
C THR A 146 0.44 -3.14 6.34
N TRP A 147 -0.13 -1.95 6.56
CA TRP A 147 -0.56 -1.51 7.88
C TRP A 147 -1.69 -2.38 8.46
N GLN A 148 -2.69 -2.76 7.66
CA GLN A 148 -3.77 -3.66 8.07
C GLN A 148 -3.26 -5.05 8.45
N LEU A 149 -2.32 -5.60 7.67
CA LEU A 149 -1.68 -6.90 7.94
C LEU A 149 -0.86 -6.85 9.23
N LYS A 150 -0.07 -5.80 9.41
CA LYS A 150 0.72 -5.57 10.64
C LYS A 150 -0.17 -5.46 11.87
N SER A 151 -1.32 -4.78 11.75
CA SER A 151 -2.31 -4.64 12.84
C SER A 151 -2.97 -5.98 13.21
N ARG A 152 -2.92 -6.98 12.32
CA ARG A 152 -3.37 -8.36 12.55
C ARG A 152 -2.24 -9.31 12.99
N GLY A 153 -1.04 -8.78 13.24
CA GLY A 153 0.13 -9.55 13.65
C GLY A 153 0.91 -10.19 12.50
N VAL A 154 0.57 -9.90 11.24
CA VAL A 154 1.31 -10.39 10.06
C VAL A 154 2.23 -9.28 9.56
N ASP A 155 3.51 -9.35 9.93
CA ASP A 155 4.49 -8.36 9.51
C ASP A 155 5.16 -8.77 8.19
N LEU A 156 4.82 -8.07 7.10
CA LEU A 156 5.45 -8.26 5.78
C LEU A 156 6.72 -7.42 5.59
N THR A 157 7.10 -6.62 6.59
CA THR A 157 8.19 -5.65 6.47
C THR A 157 9.57 -6.25 6.75
N GLY A 158 9.64 -7.50 7.21
CA GLY A 158 10.89 -8.25 7.32
C GLY A 158 11.34 -8.78 5.95
N ASN A 159 12.64 -9.13 5.81
CA ASN A 159 13.08 -9.99 4.70
C ASN A 159 12.11 -11.17 4.64
N HIS A 160 11.62 -11.50 3.45
CA HIS A 160 10.71 -12.63 3.20
C HIS A 160 11.17 -13.89 3.95
N GLU A 161 12.49 -14.05 4.03
CA GLU A 161 13.27 -15.05 4.76
C GLU A 161 12.98 -15.08 6.27
N ARG A 162 12.90 -13.94 6.95
CA ARG A 162 12.58 -13.87 8.39
C ARG A 162 11.14 -14.27 8.68
N VAL A 163 10.20 -13.88 7.81
CA VAL A 163 8.78 -14.28 7.92
C VAL A 163 8.65 -15.79 7.76
N ILE A 164 9.38 -16.37 6.79
CA ILE A 164 9.44 -17.82 6.58
C ILE A 164 10.10 -18.52 7.79
N CYS A 165 11.24 -18.02 8.28
CA CYS A 165 11.92 -18.59 9.45
C CYS A 165 11.09 -18.51 10.74
N GLN A 166 10.20 -17.54 10.89
CA GLN A 166 9.26 -17.47 12.02
C GLN A 166 8.08 -18.45 11.87
N SER A 167 7.75 -18.83 10.64
CA SER A 167 6.66 -19.78 10.35
C SER A 167 7.06 -21.26 10.49
N ILE A 168 8.36 -21.59 10.40
CA ILE A 168 8.87 -22.96 10.48
C ILE A 168 9.45 -23.19 11.89
N PRO A 169 8.85 -24.06 12.72
CA PRO A 169 9.38 -24.33 14.05
C PRO A 169 10.75 -25.03 13.96
N VAL A 170 11.71 -24.58 14.78
CA VAL A 170 13.11 -25.06 14.75
C VAL A 170 13.22 -26.59 14.87
N ARG A 171 12.30 -27.25 15.58
CA ARG A 171 12.24 -28.72 15.70
C ARG A 171 12.13 -29.45 14.35
N GLU A 172 11.55 -28.79 13.35
CA GLU A 172 11.33 -29.37 12.02
C GLU A 172 12.60 -29.27 11.14
N LEU A 173 13.53 -28.39 11.52
CA LEU A 173 14.83 -28.20 10.88
C LEU A 173 15.96 -28.94 11.62
N ILE A 174 15.73 -29.41 12.85
CA ILE A 174 16.71 -30.18 13.61
C ILE A 174 16.80 -31.58 13.02
N THR A 175 18.00 -31.92 12.55
CA THR A 175 18.34 -33.30 12.16
C THR A 175 18.71 -34.08 13.42
N GLU A 176 17.86 -35.03 13.84
CA GLU A 176 18.13 -35.90 15.01
C GLU A 176 19.05 -37.09 14.71
N THR A 177 19.49 -37.27 13.47
CA THR A 177 20.43 -38.32 13.09
C THR A 177 21.88 -37.93 13.38
N PHE A 178 22.25 -38.00 14.66
CA PHE A 178 23.63 -37.98 15.12
C PHE A 178 24.02 -39.39 15.63
N ARG A 179 25.30 -39.77 15.48
CA ARG A 179 25.82 -40.96 16.15
C ARG A 179 26.81 -40.50 17.20
N ALA A 180 26.45 -40.69 18.47
CA ALA A 180 27.34 -40.42 19.58
C ALA A 180 28.53 -41.39 19.56
N VAL A 181 29.73 -40.86 19.82
CA VAL A 181 30.96 -41.64 19.98
C VAL A 181 31.28 -41.72 21.47
N PRO A 182 31.25 -42.91 22.10
CA PRO A 182 31.61 -43.07 23.52
C PRO A 182 33.12 -42.87 23.75
N ASP A 183 33.48 -42.28 24.90
CA ASP A 183 34.87 -41.95 25.27
C ASP A 183 35.83 -43.15 25.41
N GLY A 184 35.30 -44.38 25.41
CA GLY A 184 36.08 -45.63 25.46
C GLY A 184 36.32 -46.30 24.11
N MET A 185 35.99 -45.67 22.98
CA MET A 185 36.11 -46.30 21.66
C MET A 185 37.58 -46.39 21.21
N ALA A 186 38.04 -47.61 20.87
CA ALA A 186 39.38 -47.82 20.32
C ALA A 186 39.59 -47.05 19.01
N VAL A 187 40.75 -46.40 18.87
CA VAL A 187 41.11 -45.51 17.75
C VAL A 187 41.00 -46.19 16.38
N THR A 188 41.22 -47.50 16.31
CA THR A 188 41.09 -48.31 15.08
C THR A 188 39.65 -48.42 14.58
N LYS A 189 38.65 -48.46 15.47
CA LYS A 189 37.22 -48.42 15.10
C LYS A 189 36.76 -47.01 14.72
N LEU A 190 37.37 -45.99 15.32
CA LEU A 190 37.11 -44.57 15.03
C LEU A 190 37.55 -44.21 13.60
N GLY A 191 38.71 -44.71 13.16
CA GLY A 191 39.19 -44.52 11.79
C GLY A 191 38.26 -45.13 10.72
N GLY A 192 37.72 -46.32 10.97
CA GLY A 192 36.72 -46.94 10.09
C GLY A 192 35.38 -46.20 10.08
N LEU A 193 35.00 -45.57 11.20
CA LEU A 193 33.79 -44.77 11.30
C LEU A 193 33.92 -43.47 10.49
N ILE A 194 35.07 -42.78 10.61
CA ILE A 194 35.37 -41.51 9.91
C ILE A 194 35.37 -41.71 8.38
N LEU A 195 35.94 -42.80 7.88
CA LEU A 195 35.99 -43.11 6.45
C LEU A 195 34.62 -43.48 5.85
N SER A 196 33.64 -43.84 6.69
CA SER A 196 32.27 -44.11 6.24
C SER A 196 31.40 -42.84 6.10
N VAL A 197 31.93 -41.67 6.49
CA VAL A 197 31.21 -40.40 6.47
C VAL A 197 31.48 -39.67 5.14
N PRO A 198 30.45 -39.34 4.35
CA PRO A 198 30.63 -38.48 3.18
C PRO A 198 31.08 -37.08 3.61
N GLU A 199 32.05 -36.50 2.89
CA GLU A 199 32.88 -35.33 3.26
C GLU A 199 32.15 -34.07 3.75
N ASN A 200 30.83 -33.96 3.62
CA ASN A 200 30.07 -32.73 3.84
C ASN A 200 29.13 -32.74 5.07
N LYS A 201 29.25 -33.73 5.98
CA LYS A 201 28.37 -33.85 7.18
C LYS A 201 29.09 -33.90 8.53
N PHE A 202 30.37 -33.56 8.56
CA PHE A 202 31.22 -33.72 9.75
C PHE A 202 30.77 -32.87 10.96
N SER A 203 30.18 -31.70 10.74
CA SER A 203 29.73 -30.79 11.81
C SER A 203 28.43 -31.22 12.49
N GLN A 204 27.64 -32.11 11.89
CA GLN A 204 26.35 -32.56 12.45
C GLN A 204 26.52 -33.72 13.45
N TRP A 205 27.72 -34.26 13.62
CA TRP A 205 27.93 -35.55 14.29
C TRP A 205 28.68 -35.50 15.61
N ILE A 206 29.50 -34.49 15.86
CA ILE A 206 30.32 -34.44 17.08
C ILE A 206 29.72 -33.43 18.05
N LYS A 207 28.90 -33.94 18.97
CA LYS A 207 28.51 -33.21 20.18
C LYS A 207 29.53 -33.59 21.26
N TRP A 208 30.44 -32.67 21.58
CA TRP A 208 31.32 -32.82 22.74
C TRP A 208 30.47 -32.57 23.99
N GLU A 209 30.15 -33.61 24.75
CA GLU A 209 29.72 -33.42 26.13
C GLU A 209 30.96 -33.08 26.95
N LEU A 210 30.96 -31.87 27.54
CA LEU A 210 31.89 -31.46 28.59
C LEU A 210 31.36 -31.94 29.93
#